data_AF-A0A971H2I2-F1
#
_entry.id   AF-A0A971H2I2-F1
#
_cell.length_a   1.000
_cell.length_b   1.000
_cell.length_c   1.000
_cell.angle_alpha   90.00
_cell.angle_beta   90.00
_cell.angle_gamma   90.00
#
_symmetry.space_group_name_H-M   'P 1'
#
loop_
_entity.id
_entity.type
_entity.pdbx_description
1 polymer ?
#
loop_
_entity_poly.entity_id
_entity_poly.type
_entity_poly.pdbx_seq_one_letter_code
_entity_poly.pdbx_strand_id
1 'polypeptide(L)' 'MFNKFIELIKGHKGKFFGSIIGFIIAILVLSIGFFKTLFIALCTWLGYYLGSRLDNKENFKEMIEKIIPSRKE' A
#
# COMPACT_ATOMS: atom_id res chain seq x y z
N MET A 1 26.05 5.32 -20.11
CA MET A 1 25.76 6.29 -19.03
C MET A 1 24.55 5.86 -18.20
N PHE A 2 23.40 5.54 -18.83
CA PHE A 2 22.19 5.04 -18.14
C PHE A 2 22.40 3.76 -17.31
N ASN A 3 23.22 2.82 -17.79
CA ASN A 3 23.43 1.54 -17.10
C ASN A 3 24.10 1.69 -15.72
N LYS A 4 25.01 2.66 -15.55
CA LYS A 4 25.63 2.98 -14.25
C LYS A 4 24.62 3.56 -13.24
N PHE A 5 23.64 4.33 -13.73
CA PHE A 5 22.56 4.86 -12.90
C PHE A 5 21.65 3.73 -12.37
N ILE A 6 21.31 2.76 -13.23
CA ILE A 6 20.50 1.60 -12.84
C ILE A 6 21.25 0.71 -11.83
N GLU A 7 22.57 0.62 -11.92
CA GLU A 7 23.41 -0.15 -11.01
C GLU A 7 23.54 0.52 -9.61
N LEU A 8 23.69 1.85 -9.58
CA LEU A 8 23.65 2.64 -8.34
C LEU A 8 22.27 2.59 -7.66
N ILE A 9 21.20 2.65 -8.45
CA ILE A 9 19.82 2.49 -7.94
C ILE A 9 19.65 1.05 -7.43
N LYS A 10 20.25 0.03 -8.07
CA LYS A 10 20.18 -1.37 -7.62
C LYS A 10 20.71 -1.59 -6.20
N GLY A 11 21.73 -0.86 -5.78
CA GLY A 11 22.29 -0.96 -4.42
C GLY A 11 21.40 -0.35 -3.32
N HIS A 12 20.52 0.61 -3.65
CA HIS A 12 19.70 1.34 -2.68
C HIS A 12 18.31 1.68 -3.22
N LYS A 13 17.65 0.74 -3.90
CA LYS A 13 16.39 0.97 -4.64
C LYS A 13 15.31 1.63 -3.78
N GLY A 14 15.19 1.18 -2.52
CA GLY A 14 14.16 1.69 -1.60
C GLY A 14 14.28 3.19 -1.32
N LYS A 15 15.50 3.72 -1.16
CA LYS A 15 15.72 5.14 -0.85
C LYS A 15 15.39 6.03 -2.04
N PHE A 16 15.79 5.63 -3.24
CA PHE A 16 15.53 6.40 -4.46
C PHE A 16 14.04 6.42 -4.82
N PHE A 17 13.39 5.25 -4.79
CA PHE A 17 11.94 5.17 -5.02
C PHE A 17 11.15 5.90 -3.93
N GLY A 18 11.54 5.75 -2.67
CA GLY A 18 10.90 6.47 -1.56
C GLY A 18 11.00 7.99 -1.71
N SER A 19 12.16 8.49 -2.15
CA SER A 19 12.35 9.93 -2.39
C SER A 19 11.51 10.46 -3.55
N ILE A 20 11.43 9.71 -4.67
CA ILE A 20 10.57 10.07 -5.81
C ILE A 20 9.09 10.07 -5.41
N ILE A 21 8.65 9.02 -4.72
CA ILE A 21 7.27 8.90 -4.26
C ILE A 21 6.94 10.03 -3.28
N GLY A 22 7.81 10.29 -2.31
CA GLY A 22 7.64 11.37 -1.34
C GLY A 22 7.59 12.75 -2.00
N PHE A 23 8.43 12.98 -3.02
CA PHE A 23 8.44 14.23 -3.79
C PHE A 23 7.13 14.44 -4.55
N ILE A 24 6.60 13.39 -5.19
CA ILE A 24 5.29 13.43 -5.86
C ILE A 24 4.19 13.74 -4.84
N ILE A 25 4.16 13.05 -3.71
CA ILE A 25 3.16 13.29 -2.65
C ILE A 25 3.25 14.74 -2.14
N ALA A 26 4.46 15.28 -1.93
CA ALA A 26 4.66 16.66 -1.49
C ALA A 26 4.09 17.67 -2.50
N ILE A 27 4.29 17.45 -3.80
CA ILE A 27 3.70 18.28 -4.86
C ILE A 27 2.18 18.21 -4.83
N LEU A 28 1.60 17.01 -4.64
CA LEU A 28 0.15 16.84 -4.52
C LEU A 28 -0.39 17.59 -3.28
N VAL A 29 0.29 17.52 -2.14
CA VAL A 29 -0.04 18.27 -0.91
C VAL A 29 -0.04 19.77 -1.17
N LEU A 30 0.97 20.30 -1.87
CA LEU A 30 1.04 21.74 -2.18
C LEU A 30 -0.05 22.19 -3.16
N SER A 31 -0.34 21.38 -4.18
CA SER A 31 -1.26 21.76 -5.27
C SER A 31 -2.73 21.61 -4.89
N ILE A 32 -3.10 20.51 -4.22
CA ILE A 32 -4.49 20.19 -3.86
C ILE A 32 -4.83 20.75 -2.45
N GLY A 33 -3.82 20.85 -1.58
CA GLY A 33 -3.95 21.27 -0.18
C GLY A 33 -3.80 20.09 0.80
N PHE A 34 -3.25 20.39 1.99
CA PHE A 34 -2.88 19.39 3.01
C PHE A 34 -4.01 18.43 3.41
N PHE A 35 -5.20 18.96 3.73
CA PHE A 35 -6.32 18.15 4.20
C PHE A 35 -6.89 17.21 3.13
N LYS A 36 -6.91 17.64 1.87
CA LYS A 36 -7.40 16.81 0.76
C LYS A 36 -6.46 15.64 0.50
N THR A 37 -5.14 15.87 0.50
CA THR A 37 -4.17 14.80 0.32
C THR A 37 -4.14 13.83 1.50
N LEU A 38 -4.34 14.31 2.74
CA LEU A 38 -4.48 13.45 3.91
C LEU A 38 -5.74 12.56 3.83
N PHE A 39 -6.87 13.11 3.38
CA PHE A 39 -8.09 12.34 3.16
C PHE A 39 -7.89 11.24 2.10
N ILE A 40 -7.25 11.58 0.98
CA ILE A 40 -6.90 10.61 -0.07
C ILE A 40 -5.97 9.53 0.50
N ALA A 41 -4.91 9.89 1.22
CA ALA A 41 -3.97 8.95 1.81
C ALA A 41 -4.65 7.98 2.80
N LEU A 42 -5.56 8.49 3.64
CA LEU A 42 -6.35 7.66 4.54
C LEU A 42 -7.31 6.74 3.79
N CYS A 43 -8.01 7.24 2.77
CA CYS A 43 -8.87 6.41 1.92
C CYS A 43 -8.08 5.32 1.18
N THR A 44 -6.91 5.64 0.64
CA THR A 44 -6.02 4.67 -0.01
C THR A 44 -5.52 3.64 0.99
N TRP A 45 -5.12 4.05 2.19
CA TRP A 45 -4.68 3.15 3.26
C TRP A 45 -5.81 2.21 3.70
N LEU A 46 -7.00 2.76 3.95
CA LEU A 46 -8.18 1.98 4.31
C LEU A 46 -8.59 1.03 3.18
N GLY A 47 -8.62 1.51 1.94
CA GLY A 47 -8.93 0.68 0.76
C GLY A 47 -7.92 -0.45 0.58
N TYR A 48 -6.63 -0.20 0.81
CA TYR A 48 -5.60 -1.24 0.79
C TYR A 48 -5.78 -2.23 1.95
N TYR A 49 -6.05 -1.76 3.16
CA TYR A 49 -6.28 -2.62 4.32
C TYR A 49 -7.51 -3.52 4.14
N LEU A 50 -8.62 -2.95 3.68
CA LEU A 50 -9.87 -3.66 3.37
C LEU A 50 -9.69 -4.61 2.17
N GLY A 51 -9.00 -4.17 1.12
CA GLY A 51 -8.71 -5.00 -0.05
C GLY A 51 -7.78 -6.16 0.27
N SER A 52 -6.74 -5.93 1.08
CA SER A 52 -5.80 -6.97 1.53
C SER A 52 -6.49 -8.02 2.40
N ARG A 53 -7.49 -7.65 3.21
CA ARG A 53 -8.35 -8.62 3.93
C ARG A 53 -9.14 -9.52 2.98
N LEU A 54 -9.52 -9.02 1.80
CA LEU A 54 -10.25 -9.76 0.78
C LEU A 54 -9.35 -10.70 -0.03
N ASP A 55 -8.09 -10.31 -0.26
CA ASP A 55 -7.08 -11.14 -0.93
C ASP A 55 -6.59 -12.26 0.00
N ASN A 56 -6.57 -12.00 1.31
CA ASN A 56 -6.33 -12.98 2.36
C ASN A 56 -7.55 -13.89 2.62
N LYS A 57 -8.34 -14.18 1.58
CA LYS A 57 -9.56 -15.01 1.59
C LYS A 57 -9.31 -16.41 2.12
N GLU A 58 -8.11 -16.96 1.92
CA GLU A 58 -7.73 -18.29 2.43
C GLU A 58 -7.70 -18.29 3.96
N ASN A 59 -6.98 -17.35 4.58
CA ASN A 59 -6.96 -17.20 6.04
C ASN A 59 -8.29 -16.68 6.61
N PHE A 60 -9.01 -15.82 5.88
CA PHE A 60 -10.28 -15.25 6.37
C PHE A 60 -11.40 -16.31 6.35
N LYS A 61 -11.43 -17.17 5.34
CA LYS A 61 -12.34 -18.32 5.27
C LYS A 61 -12.03 -19.33 6.37
N GLU A 62 -10.75 -19.64 6.60
CA GLU A 62 -10.33 -20.51 7.70
C GLU A 62 -10.63 -19.92 9.08
N MET A 63 -10.44 -18.61 9.30
CA MET A 63 -10.84 -17.93 10.54
C MET A 63 -12.35 -17.99 10.77
N ILE A 64 -13.15 -17.80 9.72
CA ILE A 64 -14.61 -17.86 9.82
C ILE A 64 -15.09 -19.29 10.05
N GLU A 65 -14.52 -20.30 9.38
CA GLU A 65 -14.83 -21.72 9.64
C GLU A 65 -14.43 -22.15 11.06
N LYS A 66 -13.39 -21.55 11.63
CA LYS A 66 -12.96 -21.84 13.00
C LYS A 66 -13.84 -21.18 14.07
N ILE A 67 -14.39 -19.99 13.79
CA ILE A 67 -15.30 -19.25 14.69
C ILE A 67 -16.75 -19.74 14.56
N ILE A 68 -17.17 -20.11 13.36
CA ILE A 68 -18.45 -20.76 13.08
C ILE A 68 -18.12 -22.18 12.63
N PRO A 69 -17.85 -23.11 13.57
CA PRO A 69 -17.78 -24.52 13.21
C PRO A 69 -19.19 -24.91 12.74
N SER A 70 -19.41 -24.90 11.43
CA SER A 70 -20.67 -25.36 10.88
C SER A 70 -20.75 -26.84 11.22
N ARG A 71 -21.56 -27.16 12.23
CA ARG A 71 -22.12 -28.50 12.44
C ARG A 71 -22.91 -28.81 11.17
N LYS A 72 -22.24 -29.39 10.18
CA LYS A 72 -22.91 -30.10 9.10
C LYS A 72 -23.20 -31.49 9.61
N GLU A 73 -24.50 -31.70 9.81
CA GLU A 73 -25.14 -33.01 9.94
C GLU A 73 -25.11 -33.73 8.59
#